data_AF-A0A2T0SIV2-F1
#
_entry.id   AF-A0A2T0SIV2-F1
#
_cell.length_a   1.000
_cell.length_b   1.000
_cell.length_c   1.000
_cell.angle_alpha   90.00
_cell.angle_beta   90.00
_cell.angle_gamma   90.00
#
_symmetry.space_group_name_H-M   'P 1'
#
loop_
_entity.id
_entity.type
_entity.pdbx_description
1 polymer ?
#
loop_
_entity_poly.entity_id
_entity_poly.type
_entity_poly.pdbx_seq_one_letter_code
_entity_poly.pdbx_strand_id
1 'polypeptide(L)'
;MSFDDDWISREEPYGLDGEEDTFFRPGPEATLLREAALGLARDPQVRCRELVIEVQNNVVIIEGYAESPAAKEAAGRRVWSTPGVRDVCNRLIVR
;
A
#
# COMPACT_ATOMS: atom_id res chain seq x y z
N MET A 1 28.76 32.49 40.92
CA MET A 1 28.30 31.13 41.25
C MET A 1 26.89 31.28 41.79
N SER A 2 25.88 31.12 40.95
CA SER A 2 24.48 30.98 41.37
C SER A 2 23.96 29.73 40.68
N PHE A 3 23.90 28.66 41.48
CA PHE A 3 23.19 27.43 41.20
C PHE A 3 21.84 27.64 41.89
N ASP A 4 20.82 27.95 41.11
CA ASP A 4 19.43 28.00 41.59
C ASP A 4 18.79 26.69 41.16
N ASP A 5 18.90 25.72 42.06
CA ASP A 5 18.07 24.51 42.10
C ASP A 5 16.79 24.82 42.90
N ASP A 6 15.79 23.97 42.70
CA ASP A 6 14.55 23.85 43.48
C ASP A 6 13.30 24.63 43.02
N TRP A 7 12.58 23.94 42.14
CA TRP A 7 11.16 23.59 42.31
C TRP A 7 10.13 24.70 42.58
N ILE A 8 9.32 25.00 41.56
CA ILE A 8 7.87 25.17 41.79
C ILE A 8 7.10 24.22 40.88
N SER A 9 6.59 23.19 41.54
CA SER A 9 5.47 22.32 41.19
C SER A 9 4.46 22.94 40.22
N ARG A 10 4.29 22.31 39.07
CA ARG A 10 2.96 22.14 38.47
C ARG A 10 2.91 20.86 37.66
N GLU A 11 1.93 20.06 38.01
CA GLU A 11 1.48 18.86 37.32
C GLU A 11 1.29 19.12 35.80
N GLU A 12 1.64 18.09 35.03
CA GLU A 12 1.62 17.80 33.57
C GLU A 12 0.54 18.47 32.66
N PRO A 13 0.45 18.21 31.32
CA PRO A 13 1.27 17.41 30.39
C PRO A 13 1.52 18.11 29.01
N TYR A 14 2.19 17.43 28.08
CA TYR A 14 2.31 17.70 26.63
C TYR A 14 3.34 18.74 26.17
N GLY A 15 4.51 18.22 25.82
CA GLY A 15 5.40 18.82 24.82
C GLY A 15 6.01 17.70 24.01
N LEU A 16 5.32 17.30 22.94
CA LEU A 16 5.82 16.31 21.98
C LEU A 16 7.16 16.80 21.40
N ASP A 17 8.28 16.23 21.81
CA ASP A 17 9.47 16.15 20.96
C ASP A 17 9.41 14.88 20.09
N GLY A 18 8.27 14.72 19.41
CA GLY A 18 8.09 13.73 18.34
C GLY A 18 8.78 14.19 17.06
N GLU A 19 10.10 14.25 17.09
CA GLU A 19 10.96 14.24 15.91
C GLU A 19 11.38 12.76 15.79
N GLU A 20 10.90 11.90 14.89
CA GLU A 20 10.61 12.07 13.47
C GLU A 20 9.61 10.98 13.01
N ASP A 21 8.34 11.31 12.80
CA ASP A 21 7.43 10.48 11.97
C ASP A 21 7.08 11.23 10.67
N THR A 22 8.09 11.90 10.10
CA THR A 22 8.07 12.42 8.73
C THR A 22 8.47 11.33 7.71
N PHE A 23 8.62 10.09 8.16
CA PHE A 23 8.99 8.92 7.38
C PHE A 23 7.85 7.90 7.23
N PHE A 24 6.60 8.36 7.00
CA PHE A 24 5.65 7.53 6.25
C PHE A 24 6.14 7.41 4.80
N ARG A 25 7.29 6.76 4.61
CA ARG A 25 7.65 6.17 3.33
C ARG A 25 6.80 4.91 3.26
N PRO A 26 5.76 4.87 2.42
CA PRO A 26 5.08 3.60 2.17
C PRO A 26 6.17 2.56 1.88
N GLY A 27 6.16 1.43 2.60
CA GLY A 27 7.11 0.36 2.37
C GLY A 27 7.14 -0.03 0.89
N PRO A 28 8.20 -0.69 0.40
CA PRO A 28 8.31 -1.07 -1.02
C PRO A 28 7.05 -1.76 -1.56
N GLU A 29 6.37 -2.53 -0.70
CA GLU A 29 5.07 -3.16 -0.94
C GLU A 29 3.92 -2.18 -1.22
N ALA A 30 3.85 -1.05 -0.51
CA ALA A 30 2.81 -0.05 -0.70
C ALA A 30 3.02 0.76 -1.98
N THR A 31 4.27 0.96 -2.43
CA THR A 31 4.56 1.49 -3.76
C THR A 31 4.11 0.51 -4.85
N LEU A 32 4.44 -0.78 -4.73
CA LEU A 32 4.01 -1.82 -5.67
C LEU A 32 2.49 -1.93 -5.77
N LEU A 33 1.80 -1.90 -4.63
CA LEU A 33 0.34 -1.95 -4.55
C LEU A 33 -0.28 -0.76 -5.27
N ARG A 34 0.24 0.45 -5.01
CA ARG A 34 -0.26 1.67 -5.62
C ARG A 34 -0.05 1.67 -7.14
N GLU A 35 1.11 1.26 -7.62
CA GLU A 35 1.42 1.18 -9.05
C GLU A 35 0.56 0.12 -9.75
N ALA A 36 0.41 -1.06 -9.13
CA ALA A 36 -0.48 -2.11 -9.62
C ALA A 36 -1.94 -1.61 -9.70
N ALA A 37 -2.44 -0.99 -8.63
CA ALA A 37 -3.80 -0.44 -8.57
C ALA A 37 -4.03 0.66 -9.62
N LEU A 38 -3.08 1.57 -9.79
CA LEU A 38 -3.14 2.61 -10.83
C LEU A 38 -3.14 1.99 -12.24
N GLY A 39 -2.29 0.99 -12.49
CA GLY A 39 -2.23 0.29 -13.77
C GLY A 39 -3.55 -0.40 -14.11
N LEU A 40 -4.18 -1.04 -13.13
CA LEU A 40 -5.49 -1.70 -13.27
C LEU A 40 -6.61 -0.67 -13.46
N ALA A 41 -6.65 0.39 -12.65
CA ALA A 41 -7.68 1.42 -12.72
C ALA A 41 -7.65 2.24 -14.03
N ARG A 42 -6.46 2.39 -14.64
CA ARG A 42 -6.29 3.08 -15.93
C ARG A 42 -6.60 2.20 -17.13
N ASP A 43 -6.68 0.88 -16.96
CA ASP A 43 -6.93 -0.03 -18.07
C ASP A 43 -8.45 -0.26 -18.23
N PRO A 44 -9.10 0.30 -19.27
CA PRO A 44 -10.54 0.15 -19.46
C PRO A 44 -10.95 -1.28 -19.79
N GLN A 45 -10.00 -2.17 -20.11
CA GLN A 45 -10.27 -3.59 -20.34
C GLN A 45 -10.34 -4.38 -19.03
N VAL A 46 -9.78 -3.86 -17.94
CA VAL A 46 -9.87 -4.47 -16.62
C VAL A 46 -11.12 -3.95 -15.92
N ARG A 47 -12.29 -4.47 -16.34
CA ARG A 47 -13.53 -4.25 -15.61
C ARG A 47 -13.65 -5.29 -14.49
N CYS A 48 -13.25 -4.86 -13.30
CA CYS A 48 -13.33 -5.67 -12.10
C CYS A 48 -14.22 -5.00 -11.04
N ARG A 49 -14.96 -5.82 -10.30
CA ARG A 49 -15.75 -5.41 -9.13
C ARG A 49 -15.16 -6.03 -7.87
N GLU A 50 -15.27 -5.29 -6.76
CA GLU A 50 -14.76 -5.71 -5.44
C GLU A 50 -13.30 -6.18 -5.52
N LEU A 51 -12.49 -5.43 -6.27
CA LEU A 51 -11.10 -5.79 -6.50
C LEU A 51 -10.27 -5.45 -5.26
N VAL A 52 -9.66 -6.47 -4.67
CA VAL A 52 -8.73 -6.37 -3.55
C VAL A 52 -7.34 -6.70 -4.07
N ILE A 53 -6.37 -5.81 -3.81
CA ILE A 53 -4.97 -6.01 -4.16
C ILE A 53 -4.19 -6.06 -2.87
N GLU A 54 -3.38 -7.09 -2.69
CA GLU A 54 -2.46 -7.23 -1.58
C GLU A 54 -1.06 -7.49 -2.12
N VAL A 55 -0.04 -7.02 -1.41
CA VAL A 55 1.36 -7.28 -1.77
C VAL A 55 2.05 -7.84 -0.53
N GLN A 56 2.64 -9.03 -0.66
CA GLN A 56 3.35 -9.68 0.43
C GLN A 56 4.67 -10.23 -0.12
N ASN A 57 5.81 -9.82 0.44
CA ASN A 57 7.14 -10.28 0.01
C ASN A 57 7.39 -10.14 -1.51
N ASN A 58 6.93 -9.04 -2.12
CA ASN A 58 6.97 -8.78 -3.57
C ASN A 58 6.09 -9.73 -4.42
N VAL A 59 5.20 -10.50 -3.80
CA VAL A 59 4.14 -11.26 -4.47
C VAL A 59 2.87 -10.42 -4.43
N VAL A 60 2.32 -10.13 -5.61
CA VAL A 60 1.07 -9.38 -5.72
C VAL A 60 -0.09 -10.35 -5.83
N ILE A 61 -1.06 -10.21 -4.95
CA ILE A 61 -2.26 -11.03 -4.89
C ILE A 61 -3.42 -10.15 -5.34
N ILE A 62 -4.18 -10.64 -6.32
CA ILE A 62 -5.33 -9.93 -6.86
C ILE A 62 -6.56 -10.81 -6.65
N GLU A 63 -7.51 -10.31 -5.87
CA GLU A 63 -8.77 -10.98 -5.57
C GLU A 63 -9.96 -10.12 -5.99
N GLY A 64 -11.10 -10.75 -6.24
CA GLY A 64 -12.33 -10.08 -6.67
C GLY A 64 -12.95 -10.71 -7.91
N TYR A 65 -13.77 -9.94 -8.61
CA TYR A 65 -14.55 -10.42 -9.76
C TYR A 65 -14.14 -9.72 -11.04
N ALA A 66 -13.85 -10.50 -12.08
CA ALA A 66 -13.61 -10.00 -13.42
C ALA A 66 -14.85 -10.22 -14.30
N GLU A 67 -15.22 -9.22 -15.11
CA GLU A 67 -16.36 -9.33 -16.04
C GLU A 67 -16.05 -10.20 -17.27
N SER A 68 -14.78 -10.58 -17.48
CA SER A 68 -14.39 -11.45 -18.59
C SER A 68 -13.08 -12.17 -18.30
N PRO A 69 -12.81 -13.32 -18.96
CA PRO A 69 -11.51 -13.98 -18.86
C PRO A 69 -10.39 -13.09 -19.42
N ALA A 70 -10.68 -12.28 -20.43
CA ALA A 70 -9.73 -11.30 -20.96
C ALA A 70 -9.34 -10.24 -19.91
N ALA A 71 -10.30 -9.74 -19.12
CA ALA A 71 -10.04 -8.83 -18.01
C ALA A 71 -9.15 -9.47 -16.94
N LYS A 72 -9.42 -10.75 -16.60
CA LYS A 72 -8.58 -11.52 -15.67
C LYS A 72 -7.14 -11.60 -16.16
N GLU A 73 -6.90 -11.95 -17.42
CA GLU A 73 -5.54 -12.03 -17.96
C GLU A 73 -4.88 -10.65 -18.04
N ALA A 74 -5.61 -9.62 -18.47
CA ALA A 74 -5.11 -8.25 -18.55
C ALA A 74 -4.64 -7.76 -17.18
N ALA A 75 -5.40 -8.06 -16.12
CA ALA A 75 -5.01 -7.73 -14.76
C ALA A 75 -3.69 -8.37 -14.34
N GLY A 76 -3.54 -9.68 -14.58
CA GLY A 76 -2.30 -10.40 -14.29
C GLY A 76 -1.10 -9.84 -15.07
N ARG A 77 -1.27 -9.61 -16.38
CA ARG A 77 -0.22 -9.03 -17.24
C ARG A 77 0.18 -7.63 -16.80
N ARG A 78 -0.77 -6.80 -16.39
CA ARG A 78 -0.49 -5.44 -15.91
C ARG A 78 0.36 -5.44 -14.66
N VAL A 79 -0.01 -6.26 -13.68
CA VAL A 79 0.73 -6.37 -12.43
C VAL A 79 2.10 -7.01 -12.64
N TRP A 80 2.20 -8.01 -13.50
CA TRP A 80 3.48 -8.61 -13.87
C TRP A 80 4.45 -7.60 -14.50
N SER A 81 3.93 -6.62 -15.23
CA SER A 81 4.73 -5.56 -15.83
C SER A 81 5.23 -4.51 -14.82
N THR A 82 4.78 -4.55 -13.56
CA THR A 82 5.21 -3.60 -12.53
C THR A 82 6.63 -3.95 -12.04
N PRO A 83 7.58 -3.00 -12.05
CA PRO A 83 8.94 -3.26 -11.61
C PRO A 83 8.97 -3.59 -10.10
N GLY A 84 9.61 -4.70 -9.75
CA GLY A 84 9.74 -5.18 -8.38
C GLY A 84 8.78 -6.29 -7.99
N VAL A 85 7.83 -6.66 -8.86
CA VAL A 85 6.98 -7.84 -8.68
C VAL A 85 7.79 -9.11 -8.96
N ARG A 86 7.82 -10.04 -7.99
CA ARG A 86 8.43 -11.36 -8.14
C ARG A 86 7.43 -12.41 -8.62
N ASP A 87 6.19 -12.32 -8.15
CA ASP A 87 5.15 -13.27 -8.47
C ASP A 87 3.76 -12.61 -8.45
N VAL A 88 2.80 -13.18 -9.18
CA VAL A 88 1.44 -12.66 -9.29
C VAL A 88 0.41 -13.77 -9.10
N CYS A 89 -0.28 -13.72 -7.96
CA CYS A 89 -1.37 -14.61 -7.61
C CYS A 89 -2.71 -14.02 -8.06
N ASN A 90 -3.15 -14.40 -9.27
CA ASN A 90 -4.43 -13.95 -9.81
C ASN A 90 -5.58 -14.88 -9.38
N ARG A 91 -6.30 -14.49 -8.33
CA ARG A 91 -7.48 -15.18 -7.78
C ARG A 91 -8.79 -14.55 -8.24
N LEU A 92 -8.80 -13.81 -9.35
CA LEU A 92 -10.03 -13.26 -9.90
C LEU A 92 -10.98 -14.35 -10.38
N ILE A 93 -12.25 -14.21 -10.02
CA ILE A 93 -13.33 -15.09 -10.46
C ILE A 93 -14.05 -14.42 -11.63
N VAL A 94 -14.14 -15.12 -12.76
CA VAL A 94 -14.86 -14.63 -13.95
C VAL A 94 -16.35 -14.89 -13.75
N ARG A 95 -17.19 -13.88 -14.02
CA ARG A 95 -18.66 -13.95 -13.95
C ARG A 95 -19.30 -13.66 -15.29
#